data_AF-A0ABD2N8A6-F1
#
_entry.id   AF-A0ABD2N8A6-F1
#
_cell.length_a   1.000
_cell.length_b   1.000
_cell.length_c   1.000
_cell.angle_alpha   90.00
_cell.angle_beta   90.00
_cell.angle_gamma   90.00
#
_symmetry.space_group_name_H-M   'P 1'
#
loop_
_entity.id
_entity.type
_entity.pdbx_description
1 polymer ?
#
loop_
_entity_poly.entity_id
_entity_poly.type
_entity_poly.pdbx_seq_one_letter_code
_entity_poly.pdbx_strand_id
1 'polypeptide(L)'
;MKMADSITKNLDVLKENMRKKSESEIKTGNTQDEDSEGTEEQPLDIGEHYLVRRSDDSWHPAEIIQTRYNDTEQQYEYYVHYEGYNRRLDEWVPRGRIMSSRFNMTEGGQKINPDKVWKDRPVVNDLLSDSTDRKITRNQKRRHDEINHIQKTYAEMDPTTAALEKEHEQITKVKYIDRIQIGRFEIDTWYFSPYPEEYGRQSKLWICEYCLKYMRLEKSYRYHMSECTWRQPVGKEIYRKGTLSVYEVDGKDHKVYCQNLCLLAKLFLDHKTLYFDVEPFLFYILCEVDKHGAHIVGYFSRKKNLQMVTM
;
A
#
# COMPACT_ATOMS: atom_id res chain seq x y z
N MET A 1 -20.39 -11.34 -31.93
CA MET A 1 -19.67 -10.55 -32.95
C MET A 1 -20.22 -9.12 -33.14
N LYS A 2 -20.84 -8.49 -32.11
CA LYS A 2 -21.33 -7.09 -32.15
C LYS A 2 -20.80 -6.20 -31.02
N MET A 3 -20.00 -6.75 -30.08
CA MET A 3 -19.37 -5.99 -28.99
C MET A 3 -17.95 -5.53 -29.32
N ALA A 4 -17.24 -6.20 -30.23
CA ALA A 4 -15.89 -5.82 -30.64
C ALA A 4 -15.87 -4.52 -31.46
N ASP A 5 -16.87 -4.32 -32.34
CA ASP A 5 -16.93 -3.15 -33.23
C ASP A 5 -17.29 -1.84 -32.52
N SER A 6 -17.89 -1.94 -31.32
CA SER A 6 -18.29 -0.76 -30.55
C SER A 6 -17.14 -0.19 -29.72
N ILE A 7 -16.13 -1.00 -29.41
CA ILE A 7 -14.93 -0.57 -28.67
C ILE A 7 -13.96 0.14 -29.62
N THR A 8 -13.81 -0.34 -30.86
CA THR A 8 -12.92 0.27 -31.85
C THR A 8 -13.39 1.66 -32.29
N LYS A 9 -14.70 1.86 -32.47
CA LYS A 9 -15.27 3.19 -32.80
C LYS A 9 -15.10 4.22 -31.68
N ASN A 10 -15.13 3.80 -30.42
CA ASN A 10 -14.90 4.70 -29.29
C ASN A 10 -13.42 5.10 -29.16
N LEU A 11 -12.48 4.23 -29.57
CA LEU A 11 -11.05 4.53 -29.57
C LEU A 11 -10.66 5.56 -30.66
N ASP A 12 -11.31 5.51 -31.82
CA ASP A 12 -10.99 6.43 -32.92
C ASP A 12 -11.54 7.85 -32.66
N VAL A 13 -12.73 7.95 -32.05
CA VAL A 13 -13.30 9.25 -31.61
C VAL A 13 -12.45 9.90 -30.50
N LEU A 14 -11.88 9.10 -29.60
CA LEU A 14 -10.96 9.59 -28.56
C LEU A 14 -9.64 10.11 -29.16
N LYS A 15 -9.09 9.42 -30.17
CA LYS A 15 -7.85 9.86 -30.86
C LYS A 15 -8.06 11.16 -31.65
N GLU A 16 -9.21 11.34 -32.27
CA GLU A 16 -9.52 12.55 -33.04
C GLU A 16 -9.77 13.77 -32.14
N ASN A 17 -10.37 13.56 -30.96
CA ASN A 17 -10.53 14.60 -29.95
C ASN A 17 -9.20 15.00 -29.29
N MET A 18 -8.27 14.07 -29.09
CA MET A 18 -6.93 14.40 -28.60
C MET A 18 -6.10 15.19 -29.62
N ARG A 19 -6.27 14.92 -30.92
CA ARG A 19 -5.59 15.66 -31.99
C ARG A 19 -6.13 17.08 -32.18
N LYS A 20 -7.44 17.29 -32.00
CA LYS A 20 -8.05 18.63 -32.05
C LYS A 20 -7.70 19.50 -30.84
N LYS A 21 -7.45 18.88 -29.68
CA LYS A 21 -7.00 19.58 -28.46
C LYS A 21 -5.56 20.11 -28.58
N SER A 22 -4.67 19.35 -29.24
CA SER A 22 -3.30 19.79 -29.51
C SER A 22 -3.18 20.92 -30.54
N GLU A 23 -4.16 21.08 -31.44
CA GLU A 23 -4.14 22.15 -32.45
C GLU A 23 -4.73 23.47 -31.93
N SER A 24 -5.58 23.43 -30.88
CA SER A 24 -6.15 24.65 -30.27
C SER A 24 -5.22 25.38 -29.30
N GLU A 25 -4.14 24.76 -28.84
CA GLU A 25 -3.21 25.34 -27.84
C GLU A 25 -2.05 26.13 -28.49
N ILE A 26 -1.94 26.20 -29.83
CA ILE A 26 -0.79 26.85 -30.51
C ILE A 26 -1.06 28.29 -30.97
N LYS A 27 -2.25 28.87 -30.76
CA LYS A 27 -2.53 30.25 -31.18
C LYS A 27 -3.27 31.06 -30.13
N THR A 28 -2.55 31.68 -29.20
CA THR A 28 -2.93 32.97 -28.58
C THR A 28 -1.77 33.49 -27.72
N GLY A 29 -1.45 34.79 -27.87
CA GLY A 29 -0.74 35.56 -26.84
C GLY A 29 0.72 35.92 -27.13
N ASN A 30 0.95 36.92 -27.99
CA ASN A 30 2.18 37.69 -28.04
C ASN A 30 1.86 39.11 -27.54
N THR A 31 2.17 39.42 -26.28
CA THR A 31 2.25 40.80 -25.77
C THR A 31 3.13 40.80 -24.52
N GLN A 32 4.09 41.72 -24.53
CA GLN A 32 5.10 41.97 -23.50
C GLN A 32 4.45 42.44 -22.20
N ASP A 33 4.94 41.97 -21.05
CA ASP A 33 5.12 42.73 -19.82
C ASP A 33 6.01 41.91 -18.84
N GLU A 34 6.85 42.62 -18.10
CA GLU A 34 8.01 42.17 -17.34
C GLU A 34 7.68 41.46 -16.00
N ASP A 35 8.65 40.65 -15.55
CA ASP A 35 8.93 40.22 -14.16
C ASP A 35 8.00 39.24 -13.42
N SER A 36 8.30 37.95 -13.57
CA SER A 36 8.53 37.01 -12.45
C SER A 36 9.16 35.71 -12.96
N GLU A 37 10.45 35.49 -12.69
CA GLU A 37 11.12 34.20 -12.90
C GLU A 37 10.53 33.15 -11.93
N GLY A 38 9.42 32.53 -12.33
CA GLY A 38 9.05 31.22 -11.85
C GLY A 38 9.84 30.20 -12.67
N THR A 39 10.98 29.72 -12.16
CA THR A 39 11.61 28.52 -12.71
C THR A 39 10.57 27.39 -12.66
N GLU A 40 10.00 27.05 -13.82
CA GLU A 40 9.28 25.78 -14.01
C GLU A 40 10.30 24.67 -13.78
N GLU A 41 10.42 24.21 -12.52
CA GLU A 41 11.27 23.07 -12.21
C GLU A 41 10.76 21.86 -12.99
N GLN A 42 11.58 21.39 -13.92
CA GLN A 42 11.26 20.21 -14.72
C GLN A 42 11.04 19.00 -13.79
N PRO A 43 10.08 18.11 -14.11
CA PRO A 43 9.83 16.92 -13.31
C PRO A 43 11.07 16.02 -13.29
N LEU A 44 11.39 15.48 -12.11
CA LEU A 44 12.52 14.57 -11.92
C LEU A 44 12.36 13.29 -12.76
N ASP A 45 13.48 12.75 -13.22
CA ASP A 45 13.51 11.54 -14.04
C ASP A 45 13.16 10.28 -13.23
N ILE A 46 12.26 9.46 -13.77
CA ILE A 46 11.91 8.14 -13.22
C ILE A 46 13.06 7.14 -13.47
N GLY A 47 13.36 6.31 -12.48
CA GLY A 47 14.43 5.31 -12.48
C GLY A 47 15.79 5.84 -12.04
N GLU A 48 15.92 7.16 -11.85
CA GLU A 48 17.13 7.79 -11.37
C GLU A 48 17.14 7.91 -9.84
N HIS A 49 18.35 8.03 -9.27
CA HIS A 49 18.54 8.14 -7.83
C HIS A 49 18.77 9.59 -7.40
N TYR A 50 18.17 9.98 -6.29
CA TYR A 50 18.32 11.31 -5.70
C TYR A 50 18.44 11.19 -4.17
N LEU A 51 18.95 12.24 -3.53
CA LEU A 51 18.87 12.35 -2.08
C LEU A 51 17.48 12.87 -1.69
N VAL A 52 16.80 12.12 -0.83
CA VAL A 52 15.45 12.39 -0.35
C VAL A 52 15.45 12.53 1.17
N ARG A 53 14.80 13.58 1.66
CA ARG A 53 14.65 13.86 3.09
C ARG A 53 13.46 13.11 3.67
N ARG A 54 13.71 12.29 4.69
CA ARG A 54 12.70 11.55 5.45
C ARG A 54 12.03 12.41 6.52
N SER A 55 11.02 11.84 7.19
CA SER A 55 10.26 12.51 8.26
C SER A 55 11.07 12.80 9.53
N ASP A 56 12.21 12.12 9.71
CA ASP A 56 13.18 12.35 10.80
C ASP A 56 14.27 13.37 10.41
N ASP A 57 14.05 14.12 9.32
CA ASP A 57 14.97 15.09 8.72
C ASP A 57 16.30 14.52 8.20
N SER A 58 16.45 13.19 8.14
CA SER A 58 17.63 12.55 7.58
C SER A 58 17.54 12.41 6.05
N TRP A 59 18.68 12.51 5.36
CA TRP A 59 18.78 12.39 3.91
C TRP A 59 19.24 10.99 3.51
N HIS A 60 18.52 10.36 2.58
CA HIS A 60 18.83 9.02 2.09
C HIS A 60 18.80 8.97 0.57
N PRO A 61 19.67 8.17 -0.07
CA PRO A 61 19.56 7.88 -1.49
C PRO A 61 18.28 7.09 -1.75
N ALA A 62 17.52 7.50 -2.76
CA ALA A 62 16.29 6.84 -3.16
C ALA A 62 16.09 6.87 -4.68
N GLU A 63 15.54 5.79 -5.22
CA GLU A 63 15.10 5.69 -6.62
C GLU A 63 13.72 6.33 -6.78
N ILE A 64 13.55 7.18 -7.80
CA ILE A 64 12.22 7.68 -8.18
C ILE A 64 11.49 6.62 -9.00
N ILE A 65 10.45 6.02 -8.45
CA ILE A 65 9.70 4.95 -9.13
C ILE A 65 8.57 5.52 -9.99
N GLN A 66 7.88 6.54 -9.50
CA GLN A 66 6.73 7.12 -10.20
C GLN A 66 6.52 8.59 -9.79
N THR A 67 5.89 9.37 -10.66
CA THR A 67 5.41 10.73 -10.35
C THR A 67 3.90 10.85 -10.53
N ARG A 68 3.27 11.71 -9.73
CA ARG A 68 1.86 12.11 -9.86
C ARG A 68 1.71 13.60 -9.60
N TYR A 69 0.70 14.21 -10.21
CA TYR A 69 0.28 15.57 -9.87
C TYR A 69 -0.83 15.50 -8.82
N ASN A 70 -0.66 16.20 -7.70
CA ASN A 70 -1.68 16.31 -6.67
C ASN A 70 -2.51 17.57 -6.92
N ASP A 71 -3.73 17.40 -7.45
CA ASP A 71 -4.64 18.52 -7.76
C ASP A 71 -5.07 19.33 -6.52
N THR A 72 -5.03 18.72 -5.32
CA THR A 72 -5.46 19.38 -4.08
C THR A 72 -4.39 20.34 -3.58
N GLU A 73 -3.13 19.88 -3.57
CA GLU A 73 -1.97 20.64 -3.09
C GLU A 73 -1.26 21.42 -4.22
N GLN A 74 -1.69 21.24 -5.47
CA GLN A 74 -1.10 21.87 -6.68
C GLN A 74 0.41 21.65 -6.80
N GLN A 75 0.87 20.44 -6.49
CA GLN A 75 2.30 20.08 -6.54
C GLN A 75 2.52 18.67 -7.09
N TYR A 76 3.73 18.44 -7.62
CA TYR A 76 4.19 17.11 -7.97
C TYR A 76 4.64 16.34 -6.73
N GLU A 77 4.21 15.08 -6.69
CA GLU A 77 4.65 14.09 -5.72
C GLU A 77 5.37 12.95 -6.45
N TYR A 78 6.34 12.35 -5.76
CA TYR A 78 7.19 11.29 -6.27
C TYR A 78 7.13 10.10 -5.34
N TYR A 79 6.84 8.92 -5.88
CA TYR A 79 6.93 7.68 -5.15
C TYR A 79 8.38 7.21 -5.14
N VAL A 80 8.95 7.06 -3.94
CA VAL A 80 10.37 6.81 -3.77
C VAL A 80 10.62 5.48 -3.07
N HIS A 81 11.67 4.79 -3.51
CA HIS A 81 12.21 3.63 -2.81
C HIS A 81 13.59 3.96 -2.24
N TYR A 82 13.71 3.88 -0.91
CA TYR A 82 14.96 4.17 -0.22
C TYR A 82 15.94 3.01 -0.35
N GLU A 83 17.14 3.29 -0.83
CA GLU A 83 18.15 2.27 -1.12
C GLU A 83 18.57 1.52 0.15
N GLY A 84 18.55 0.19 0.08
CA GLY A 84 18.89 -0.68 1.23
C GLY A 84 17.80 -0.78 2.31
N TYR A 85 16.64 -0.14 2.11
CA TYR A 85 15.51 -0.22 3.02
C TYR A 85 14.41 -1.14 2.51
N ASN A 86 13.56 -1.63 3.43
CA ASN A 86 12.41 -2.44 3.09
C ASN A 86 11.31 -1.57 2.43
N ARG A 87 10.65 -2.09 1.39
CA ARG A 87 9.58 -1.42 0.64
C ARG A 87 8.41 -0.90 1.47
N ARG A 88 8.21 -1.41 2.70
CA ARG A 88 7.24 -0.85 3.64
C ARG A 88 7.49 0.63 3.99
N LEU A 89 8.71 1.11 3.75
CA LEU A 89 9.13 2.48 3.97
C LEU A 89 8.98 3.35 2.70
N ASP A 90 8.60 2.76 1.57
CA ASP A 90 8.35 3.51 0.34
C ASP A 90 7.14 4.42 0.55
N GLU A 91 7.22 5.64 0.03
CA GLU A 91 6.22 6.69 0.27
C GLU A 91 6.14 7.68 -0.90
N TRP A 92 5.04 8.41 -0.99
CA TRP A 92 4.95 9.60 -1.84
C TRP A 92 5.52 10.80 -1.08
N VAL A 93 6.52 11.45 -1.67
CA VAL A 93 7.12 12.67 -1.13
C VAL A 93 6.87 13.86 -2.06
N PRO A 94 6.63 15.07 -1.52
CA PRO A 94 6.54 16.28 -2.34
C PRO A 94 7.92 16.66 -2.90
N ARG A 95 7.92 17.38 -4.04
CA ARG A 95 9.13 17.88 -4.71
C ARG A 95 10.17 18.51 -3.77
N GLY A 96 9.72 19.27 -2.77
CA GLY A 96 10.58 19.96 -1.81
C GLY A 96 11.38 19.07 -0.84
N ARG A 97 11.13 17.76 -0.81
CA ARG A 97 11.94 16.79 -0.04
C ARG A 97 13.07 16.16 -0.85
N ILE A 98 13.20 16.48 -2.14
CA ILE A 98 14.16 15.84 -3.04
C ILE A 98 15.18 16.87 -3.51
N MET A 99 16.46 16.53 -3.48
CA MET A 99 17.49 17.40 -4.05
C MET A 99 17.39 17.43 -5.58
N SER A 100 17.63 18.58 -6.21
CA SER A 100 17.55 18.72 -7.67
C SER A 100 18.66 17.97 -8.42
N SER A 101 19.80 17.72 -7.77
CA SER A 101 20.92 17.00 -8.36
C SER A 101 20.74 15.48 -8.25
N ARG A 102 20.96 14.78 -9.37
CA ARG A 102 21.04 13.32 -9.39
C ARG A 102 22.15 12.83 -8.48
N PHE A 103 21.89 11.75 -7.77
CA PHE A 103 22.86 11.08 -6.90
C PHE A 103 23.50 9.90 -7.65
N ASN A 104 24.76 10.04 -8.04
CA ASN A 104 25.52 8.98 -8.68
C ASN A 104 25.92 7.91 -7.65
N MET A 105 25.29 6.73 -7.71
CA MET A 105 25.68 5.59 -6.86
C MET A 105 27.11 5.09 -7.11
N THR A 106 27.69 5.39 -8.28
CA THR A 106 28.99 4.89 -8.73
C THR A 106 30.19 5.79 -8.40
N GLU A 107 29.99 7.07 -8.06
CA GLU A 107 31.08 8.02 -7.76
C GLU A 107 31.47 8.07 -6.27
N GLY A 108 31.21 6.99 -5.53
CA GLY A 108 31.63 6.75 -4.14
C GLY A 108 32.92 5.93 -3.99
N GLY A 109 33.84 5.99 -4.97
CA GLY A 109 35.15 5.33 -4.91
C GLY A 109 36.09 5.85 -3.82
N GLN A 110 35.71 6.89 -3.07
CA GLN A 110 36.25 7.13 -1.74
C GLN A 110 35.36 6.41 -0.73
N LYS A 111 35.92 5.39 -0.07
CA LYS A 111 35.36 4.78 1.12
C LYS A 111 35.09 5.86 2.18
N ILE A 112 33.92 6.48 2.13
CA ILE A 112 33.33 7.08 3.32
C ILE A 112 32.98 5.88 4.19
N ASN A 113 33.82 5.64 5.19
CA ASN A 113 33.60 4.60 6.17
C ASN A 113 32.27 4.90 6.87
N PRO A 114 31.23 4.06 6.75
CA PRO A 114 29.91 4.32 7.34
C PRO A 114 29.95 4.52 8.86
N ASP A 115 31.04 4.12 9.51
CA ASP A 115 31.23 4.15 10.96
C ASP A 115 31.66 5.49 11.57
N LYS A 116 32.05 6.52 10.80
CA LYS A 116 32.71 7.71 11.38
C LYS A 116 31.86 8.98 11.53
N VAL A 117 30.65 9.06 10.98
CA VAL A 117 29.80 10.26 11.11
C VAL A 117 28.53 10.02 11.95
N TRP A 118 28.16 8.77 12.21
CA TRP A 118 26.81 8.43 12.71
C TRP A 118 26.76 8.07 14.22
N LYS A 119 27.82 8.37 14.99
CA LYS A 119 27.92 7.99 16.40
C LYS A 119 27.60 9.07 17.44
N ASP A 120 27.43 10.32 17.05
CA ASP A 120 27.15 11.38 18.01
C ASP A 120 25.70 11.86 17.92
N ARG A 121 24.77 11.02 18.41
CA ARG A 121 23.57 11.44 19.17
C ARG A 121 22.94 10.25 19.90
N PRO A 122 22.38 10.47 21.11
CA PRO A 122 21.98 9.39 22.01
C PRO A 122 20.66 8.79 21.54
N VAL A 123 20.72 7.59 20.97
CA VAL A 123 19.55 6.74 20.81
C VAL A 123 19.20 6.22 22.20
N VAL A 124 18.05 6.65 22.71
CA VAL A 124 17.39 5.99 23.83
C VAL A 124 17.15 4.53 23.44
N ASN A 125 17.81 3.64 24.16
CA ASN A 125 17.70 2.19 24.05
C ASN A 125 16.22 1.78 24.05
N ASP A 126 15.68 1.35 22.92
CA ASP A 126 14.52 0.46 22.90
C ASP A 126 15.01 -0.98 22.71
N LEU A 127 14.63 -1.78 23.69
CA LEU A 127 15.24 -3.03 24.10
C LEU A 127 14.79 -4.19 23.21
N LEU A 128 15.33 -4.34 22.00
CA LEU A 128 15.18 -5.62 21.27
C LEU A 128 16.38 -6.07 20.42
N SER A 129 17.50 -5.36 20.44
CA SER A 129 18.73 -5.86 19.79
C SER A 129 19.86 -6.03 20.78
N ASP A 130 19.93 -7.19 21.43
CA ASP A 130 21.23 -7.78 21.65
C ASP A 130 21.20 -9.30 21.69
N SER A 131 22.28 -9.84 21.17
CA SER A 131 22.83 -11.17 21.42
C SER A 131 22.34 -12.30 20.52
N THR A 132 23.04 -12.36 19.38
CA THR A 132 23.79 -13.50 18.85
C THR A 132 23.37 -13.90 17.44
N ASP A 133 24.37 -13.83 16.57
CA ASP A 133 24.59 -14.56 15.33
C ASP A 133 24.55 -16.09 15.59
N ARG A 134 23.45 -16.57 16.19
CA ARG A 134 23.16 -17.99 16.38
C ARG A 134 22.69 -18.48 15.03
N LYS A 135 23.47 -19.38 14.42
CA LYS A 135 23.01 -20.26 13.35
C LYS A 135 21.65 -20.84 13.75
N ILE A 136 20.59 -20.28 13.17
CA ILE A 136 19.22 -20.71 13.38
C ILE A 136 19.13 -22.16 12.93
N THR A 137 18.52 -23.00 13.77
CA THR A 137 18.29 -24.40 13.39
C THR A 137 17.36 -24.47 12.19
N ARG A 138 17.55 -25.48 11.32
CA ARG A 138 16.71 -25.70 10.12
C ARG A 138 15.21 -25.63 10.43
N ASN A 139 14.80 -26.03 11.63
CA ASN A 139 13.41 -26.02 12.07
C ASN A 139 12.90 -24.63 12.50
N GLN A 140 13.74 -23.80 13.13
CA GLN A 140 13.38 -22.39 13.43
C GLN A 140 13.34 -21.53 12.17
N LYS A 141 14.26 -21.74 11.22
CA LYS A 141 14.22 -21.06 9.92
C LYS A 141 12.94 -21.42 9.17
N ARG A 142 12.60 -22.70 9.13
CA ARG A 142 11.34 -23.17 8.53
C ARG A 142 10.10 -22.56 9.16
N ARG A 143 10.04 -22.44 10.51
CA ARG A 143 8.92 -21.74 11.18
C ARG A 143 8.91 -20.24 10.89
N HIS A 144 10.07 -19.58 10.83
CA HIS A 144 10.16 -18.17 10.47
C HIS A 144 9.68 -17.93 9.02
N ASP A 145 10.06 -18.80 8.10
CA ASP A 145 9.66 -18.77 6.69
C ASP A 145 8.16 -19.16 6.52
N GLU A 146 7.64 -20.09 7.33
CA GLU A 146 6.23 -20.49 7.39
C GLU A 146 5.33 -19.40 8.01
N ILE A 147 5.82 -18.66 9.01
CA ILE A 147 5.07 -17.54 9.62
C ILE A 147 5.07 -16.32 8.68
N ASN A 148 6.18 -16.05 8.00
CA ASN A 148 6.30 -14.93 7.04
C ASN A 148 5.80 -15.29 5.62
N HIS A 149 5.39 -16.54 5.36
CA HIS A 149 4.95 -17.03 4.05
C HIS A 149 5.87 -16.55 2.90
N ILE A 150 7.19 -16.64 3.12
CA ILE A 150 8.16 -16.35 2.06
C ILE A 150 7.91 -17.39 0.97
N GLN A 151 7.46 -16.94 -0.21
CA GLN A 151 7.29 -17.84 -1.35
C GLN A 151 8.61 -18.58 -1.61
N LYS A 152 8.49 -19.87 -1.97
CA LYS A 152 9.59 -20.64 -2.52
C LYS A 152 10.26 -19.81 -3.60
N THR A 153 11.59 -19.74 -3.54
CA THR A 153 12.45 -19.01 -4.48
C THR A 153 11.96 -19.15 -5.92
N TYR A 154 11.93 -18.03 -6.66
CA TYR A 154 11.55 -17.90 -8.09
C TYR A 154 12.00 -19.03 -9.03
N ALA A 155 13.02 -19.81 -8.64
CA ALA A 155 13.51 -20.98 -9.34
C ALA A 155 12.52 -22.16 -9.44
N GLU A 156 11.42 -22.19 -8.67
CA GLU A 156 10.44 -23.30 -8.69
C GLU A 156 9.15 -23.02 -9.48
N MET A 157 9.00 -21.84 -10.11
CA MET A 157 7.79 -21.45 -10.82
C MET A 157 7.91 -21.59 -12.34
N ASP A 158 6.80 -21.98 -12.99
CA ASP A 158 6.70 -22.05 -14.44
C ASP A 158 6.92 -20.64 -15.06
N PRO A 159 7.58 -20.53 -16.23
CA PRO A 159 7.89 -19.24 -16.86
C PRO A 159 6.70 -18.31 -17.08
N THR A 160 5.50 -18.85 -17.34
CA THR A 160 4.30 -18.02 -17.53
C THR A 160 3.76 -17.49 -16.21
N THR A 161 3.85 -18.29 -15.14
CA THR A 161 3.49 -17.87 -13.78
C THR A 161 4.45 -16.81 -13.27
N ALA A 162 5.76 -17.00 -13.48
CA ALA A 162 6.78 -16.03 -13.11
C ALA A 162 6.66 -14.70 -13.88
N ALA A 163 6.24 -14.75 -15.16
CA ALA A 163 6.00 -13.54 -15.95
C ALA A 163 4.77 -12.76 -15.44
N LEU A 164 3.66 -13.46 -15.14
CA LEU A 164 2.46 -12.84 -14.57
C LEU A 164 2.71 -12.28 -13.17
N GLU A 165 3.48 -12.96 -12.34
CA GLU A 165 3.89 -12.45 -11.02
C GLU A 165 4.80 -11.24 -11.15
N LYS A 166 5.74 -11.22 -12.11
CA LYS A 166 6.60 -10.06 -12.36
C LYS A 166 5.82 -8.86 -12.88
N GLU A 167 4.81 -9.08 -13.72
CA GLU A 167 3.90 -8.03 -14.19
C GLU A 167 3.02 -7.51 -13.04
N HIS A 168 2.46 -8.40 -12.22
CA HIS A 168 1.73 -8.02 -11.00
C HIS A 168 2.61 -7.27 -10.00
N GLU A 169 3.85 -7.70 -9.77
CA GLU A 169 4.81 -6.96 -8.94
C GLU A 169 5.06 -5.57 -9.50
N GLN A 170 5.23 -5.42 -10.81
CA GLN A 170 5.42 -4.11 -11.44
C GLN A 170 4.19 -3.19 -11.26
N ILE A 171 2.97 -3.73 -11.37
CA ILE A 171 1.73 -2.98 -11.16
C ILE A 171 1.54 -2.60 -9.68
N THR A 172 2.00 -3.45 -8.77
CA THR A 172 1.81 -3.29 -7.31
C THR A 172 3.00 -2.65 -6.60
N LYS A 173 4.07 -2.31 -7.33
CA LYS A 173 5.24 -1.58 -6.81
C LYS A 173 4.88 -0.25 -6.18
N VAL A 174 3.85 0.41 -6.71
CA VAL A 174 3.40 1.71 -6.23
C VAL A 174 2.10 1.55 -5.46
N LYS A 175 2.14 1.89 -4.17
CA LYS A 175 0.93 2.02 -3.36
C LYS A 175 0.30 3.39 -3.65
N TYR A 176 -1.00 3.42 -3.90
CA TYR A 176 -1.74 4.67 -4.11
C TYR A 176 -2.43 5.17 -2.84
N ILE A 177 -2.86 4.23 -1.99
CA ILE A 177 -3.47 4.54 -0.69
C ILE A 177 -2.35 4.72 0.30
N ASP A 178 -2.12 5.95 0.72
CA ASP A 178 -1.05 6.34 1.63
C ASP A 178 -1.46 6.09 3.08
N ARG A 179 -2.73 6.39 3.40
CA ARG A 179 -3.27 6.32 4.76
C ARG A 179 -4.67 5.74 4.81
N ILE A 180 -5.02 5.18 5.97
CA ILE A 180 -6.39 4.83 6.31
C ILE A 180 -6.81 5.50 7.62
N GLN A 181 -8.08 5.92 7.70
CA GLN A 181 -8.75 6.21 8.97
C GLN A 181 -9.54 4.97 9.38
N ILE A 182 -9.27 4.42 10.56
CA ILE A 182 -10.07 3.35 11.17
C ILE A 182 -10.33 3.64 12.64
N GLY A 183 -11.61 3.85 12.98
CA GLY A 183 -12.00 4.35 14.30
C GLY A 183 -11.28 5.65 14.63
N ARG A 184 -10.59 5.69 15.77
CA ARG A 184 -9.78 6.85 16.21
C ARG A 184 -8.36 6.91 15.63
N PHE A 185 -7.96 5.94 14.82
CA PHE A 185 -6.59 5.81 14.34
C PHE A 185 -6.46 6.25 12.89
N GLU A 186 -5.40 7.00 12.61
CA GLU A 186 -4.88 7.22 11.26
C GLU A 186 -3.60 6.39 11.12
N ILE A 187 -3.52 5.56 10.08
CA ILE A 187 -2.46 4.57 9.91
C ILE A 187 -1.88 4.68 8.51
N ASP A 188 -0.55 4.82 8.41
CA ASP A 188 0.19 4.73 7.14
C ASP A 188 0.21 3.29 6.63
N THR A 189 -0.04 3.11 5.33
CA THR A 189 -0.04 1.79 4.69
C THR A 189 1.37 1.37 4.29
N TRP A 190 1.62 0.07 4.15
CA TRP A 190 2.94 -0.45 3.76
C TRP A 190 2.98 -0.97 2.33
N TYR A 191 1.89 -1.58 1.88
CA TYR A 191 1.84 -2.28 0.60
C TYR A 191 0.61 -1.89 -0.21
N PHE A 192 0.69 -2.13 -1.52
CA PHE A 192 -0.47 -2.05 -2.40
C PHE A 192 -1.56 -3.04 -1.96
N SER A 193 -2.82 -2.58 -2.00
CA SER A 193 -4.02 -3.40 -1.86
C SER A 193 -5.00 -3.13 -3.01
N PRO A 194 -5.58 -4.18 -3.64
CA PRO A 194 -6.41 -4.07 -4.83
C PRO A 194 -7.85 -3.66 -4.49
N TYR A 195 -8.02 -2.50 -3.87
CA TYR A 195 -9.34 -1.89 -3.74
C TYR A 195 -9.92 -1.59 -5.14
N PRO A 196 -11.25 -1.66 -5.34
CA PRO A 196 -11.86 -1.35 -6.63
C PRO A 196 -11.42 0.03 -7.13
N GLU A 197 -11.32 0.20 -8.46
CA GLU A 197 -10.60 1.31 -9.10
C GLU A 197 -10.98 2.71 -8.56
N GLU A 198 -12.25 2.95 -8.27
CA GLU A 198 -12.74 4.21 -7.70
C GLU A 198 -12.21 4.53 -6.29
N TYR A 199 -11.76 3.52 -5.54
CA TYR A 199 -11.15 3.63 -4.20
C TYR A 199 -9.63 3.44 -4.26
N GLY A 200 -9.14 2.59 -5.15
CA GLY A 200 -7.73 2.21 -5.24
C GLY A 200 -6.79 3.36 -5.57
N ARG A 201 -7.29 4.43 -6.20
CA ARG A 201 -6.51 5.65 -6.52
C ARG A 201 -6.61 6.77 -5.48
N GLN A 202 -7.25 6.54 -4.34
CA GLN A 202 -7.37 7.55 -3.29
C GLN A 202 -6.14 7.52 -2.37
N SER A 203 -5.59 8.68 -2.02
CA SER A 203 -4.50 8.78 -1.04
C SER A 203 -4.93 8.38 0.37
N LYS A 204 -6.20 8.62 0.72
CA LYS A 204 -6.77 8.24 2.02
C LYS A 204 -8.09 7.51 1.88
N LEU A 205 -8.24 6.39 2.60
CA LEU A 205 -9.52 5.69 2.77
C LEU A 205 -10.06 5.83 4.19
N TRP A 206 -11.38 5.83 4.30
CA TRP A 206 -12.10 5.86 5.57
C TRP A 206 -12.79 4.51 5.78
N ILE A 207 -12.43 3.80 6.83
CA ILE A 207 -12.85 2.42 7.07
C ILE A 207 -13.62 2.35 8.38
N CYS A 208 -14.84 1.81 8.33
CA CYS A 208 -15.62 1.52 9.52
C CYS A 208 -14.94 0.43 10.34
N GLU A 209 -14.66 0.70 11.62
CA GLU A 209 -13.98 -0.26 12.51
C GLU A 209 -14.80 -1.53 12.79
N TYR A 210 -16.13 -1.46 12.63
CA TYR A 210 -17.02 -2.58 12.92
C TYR A 210 -17.33 -3.41 11.69
N CYS A 211 -17.86 -2.81 10.61
CA CYS A 211 -18.29 -3.56 9.42
C CYS A 211 -17.22 -3.61 8.31
N LEU A 212 -16.08 -2.93 8.51
CA LEU A 212 -14.96 -2.83 7.58
C LEU A 212 -15.29 -2.22 6.22
N LYS A 213 -16.47 -1.62 6.08
CA LYS A 213 -16.83 -0.87 4.87
C LYS A 213 -15.84 0.28 4.69
N TYR A 214 -15.28 0.38 3.49
CA TYR A 214 -14.38 1.46 3.07
C TYR A 214 -15.15 2.54 2.31
N MET A 215 -14.71 3.78 2.45
CA MET A 215 -15.31 4.98 1.87
C MET A 215 -14.20 5.93 1.42
N ARG A 216 -14.51 6.72 0.38
CA ARG A 216 -13.57 7.70 -0.18
C ARG A 216 -13.52 9.01 0.58
N LEU A 217 -14.68 9.47 1.06
CA LEU A 217 -14.84 10.81 1.60
C LEU A 217 -15.15 10.75 3.09
N GLU A 218 -14.63 11.72 3.83
CA GLU A 218 -14.94 11.86 5.26
C GLU A 218 -16.44 12.05 5.50
N LYS A 219 -17.13 12.80 4.63
CA LYS A 219 -18.57 13.04 4.73
C LYS A 219 -19.38 11.74 4.68
N SER A 220 -19.02 10.82 3.77
CA SER A 220 -19.71 9.52 3.67
C SER A 220 -19.36 8.61 4.85
N TYR A 221 -18.15 8.70 5.39
CA TYR A 221 -17.75 8.02 6.62
C TYR A 221 -18.56 8.48 7.83
N ARG A 222 -18.67 9.80 8.06
CA ARG A 222 -19.47 10.35 9.17
C ARG A 222 -20.94 9.98 9.06
N TYR A 223 -21.51 10.04 7.86
CA TYR A 223 -22.87 9.55 7.62
C TYR A 223 -22.99 8.04 7.91
N HIS A 224 -22.03 7.23 7.46
CA HIS A 224 -22.03 5.81 7.79
C HIS A 224 -21.97 5.56 9.31
N MET A 225 -21.20 6.35 10.06
CA MET A 225 -21.13 6.22 11.52
C MET A 225 -22.47 6.51 12.21
N SER A 226 -23.32 7.40 11.67
CA SER A 226 -24.67 7.64 12.22
C SER A 226 -25.63 6.49 11.94
N GLU A 227 -25.51 5.86 10.78
CA GLU A 227 -26.43 4.79 10.34
C GLU A 227 -25.99 3.38 10.76
N CYS A 228 -24.69 3.15 10.95
CA CYS A 228 -24.15 1.83 11.20
C CYS A 228 -24.55 1.35 12.60
N THR A 229 -25.30 0.25 12.66
CA THR A 229 -25.75 -0.39 13.90
C THR A 229 -24.74 -1.41 14.46
N TRP A 230 -23.69 -1.71 13.70
CA TRP A 230 -22.70 -2.73 14.06
C TRP A 230 -21.77 -2.22 15.15
N ARG A 231 -21.55 -3.01 16.20
CA ARG A 231 -20.63 -2.71 17.31
C ARG A 231 -19.69 -3.87 17.64
N GLN A 232 -19.62 -4.84 16.75
CA GLN A 232 -18.76 -6.02 16.85
C GLN A 232 -18.64 -6.65 15.46
N PRO A 233 -17.65 -7.55 15.25
CA PRO A 233 -17.61 -8.36 14.05
C PRO A 233 -18.89 -9.16 13.82
N VAL A 234 -19.13 -9.52 12.55
CA VAL A 234 -20.02 -10.62 12.15
C VAL A 234 -19.64 -11.94 12.85
N GLY A 235 -20.48 -12.96 12.68
CA GLY A 235 -20.16 -14.32 13.08
C GLY A 235 -20.40 -14.57 14.58
N LYS A 236 -19.69 -15.56 15.11
CA LYS A 236 -19.93 -16.09 16.46
C LYS A 236 -18.78 -15.72 17.38
N GLU A 237 -19.07 -15.13 18.53
CA GLU A 237 -18.10 -15.00 19.62
C GLU A 237 -17.80 -16.41 20.17
N ILE A 238 -16.58 -16.89 19.98
CA ILE A 238 -16.15 -18.25 20.39
C ILE A 238 -15.24 -18.25 21.61
N TYR A 239 -14.74 -17.08 22.01
CA TYR A 239 -13.89 -16.91 23.18
C TYR A 239 -14.11 -15.53 23.79
N ARG A 240 -14.13 -15.47 25.12
CA ARG A 240 -14.15 -14.23 25.89
C ARG A 240 -13.36 -14.39 27.19
N LYS A 241 -12.43 -13.46 27.45
CA LYS A 241 -11.71 -13.36 28.73
C LYS A 241 -11.39 -11.89 29.04
N GLY A 242 -12.02 -11.35 30.06
CA GLY A 242 -11.88 -9.93 30.41
C GLY A 242 -12.38 -9.04 29.28
N THR A 243 -11.52 -8.15 28.80
CA THR A 243 -11.78 -7.26 27.66
C THR A 243 -11.40 -7.89 26.31
N LEU A 244 -10.92 -9.13 26.26
CA LEU A 244 -10.55 -9.78 24.99
C LEU A 244 -11.63 -10.74 24.53
N SER A 245 -12.04 -10.62 23.26
CA SER A 245 -12.97 -11.52 22.60
C SER A 245 -12.43 -11.99 21.25
N VAL A 246 -12.78 -13.23 20.85
CA VAL A 246 -12.48 -13.75 19.52
C VAL A 246 -13.77 -14.16 18.82
N TYR A 247 -13.94 -13.67 17.60
CA TYR A 247 -15.07 -13.97 16.73
C TYR A 247 -14.64 -14.92 15.62
N GLU A 248 -15.38 -16.02 15.43
CA GLU A 248 -15.26 -16.90 14.28
C GLU A 248 -16.25 -16.46 13.19
N VAL A 249 -15.72 -16.17 12.01
CA VAL A 249 -16.47 -15.66 10.86
C VAL A 249 -16.26 -16.60 9.68
N ASP A 250 -17.37 -17.12 9.16
CA ASP A 250 -17.35 -17.93 7.95
C ASP A 250 -17.33 -17.03 6.70
N GLY A 251 -16.30 -17.20 5.86
CA GLY A 251 -16.16 -16.43 4.61
C GLY A 251 -17.26 -16.71 3.58
N LYS A 252 -17.92 -17.87 3.64
CA LYS A 252 -19.06 -18.22 2.80
C LYS A 252 -20.31 -17.43 3.21
N ASP A 253 -20.54 -17.31 4.51
CA ASP A 253 -21.74 -16.66 5.07
C ASP A 253 -21.60 -15.13 5.11
N HIS A 254 -20.36 -14.63 5.27
CA HIS A 254 -20.07 -13.20 5.41
C HIS A 254 -19.04 -12.70 4.38
N LYS A 255 -19.29 -12.99 3.09
CA LYS A 255 -18.38 -12.70 1.97
C LYS A 255 -17.88 -11.25 1.96
N VAL A 256 -18.78 -10.28 2.00
CA VAL A 256 -18.44 -8.84 1.90
C VAL A 256 -17.53 -8.41 3.06
N TYR A 257 -17.87 -8.83 4.29
CA TYR A 257 -17.07 -8.51 5.46
C TYR A 257 -15.66 -9.09 5.34
N CYS A 258 -15.55 -10.35 4.92
CA CYS A 258 -14.26 -11.04 4.80
C CYS A 258 -13.42 -10.49 3.64
N GLN A 259 -14.05 -10.08 2.54
CA GLN A 259 -13.37 -9.37 1.44
C GLN A 259 -12.82 -8.02 1.91
N ASN A 260 -13.61 -7.24 2.64
CA ASN A 260 -13.17 -5.98 3.23
C ASN A 260 -11.99 -6.19 4.19
N LEU A 261 -12.06 -7.21 5.06
CA LEU A 261 -10.97 -7.59 5.94
C LEU A 261 -9.71 -7.97 5.16
N CYS A 262 -9.85 -8.72 4.07
CA CYS A 262 -8.72 -9.10 3.23
C CYS A 262 -8.07 -7.91 2.53
N LEU A 263 -8.87 -6.95 2.03
CA LEU A 263 -8.37 -5.72 1.42
C LEU A 263 -7.62 -4.86 2.44
N LEU A 264 -8.18 -4.72 3.65
CA LEU A 264 -7.51 -4.03 4.76
C LEU A 264 -6.18 -4.71 5.12
N ALA A 265 -6.19 -6.03 5.25
CA ALA A 265 -4.99 -6.79 5.59
C ALA A 265 -3.89 -6.68 4.54
N LYS A 266 -4.24 -6.65 3.25
CA LYS A 266 -3.28 -6.56 2.15
C LYS A 266 -2.51 -5.23 2.15
N LEU A 267 -3.02 -4.17 2.78
CA LEU A 267 -2.26 -2.93 3.01
C LEU A 267 -1.03 -3.12 3.91
N PHE A 268 -1.01 -4.19 4.71
CA PHE A 268 0.04 -4.48 5.70
C PHE A 268 0.72 -5.83 5.47
N LEU A 269 0.29 -6.59 4.47
CA LEU A 269 0.85 -7.89 4.10
C LEU A 269 1.32 -7.87 2.65
N ASP A 270 2.61 -8.16 2.44
CA ASP A 270 3.22 -8.16 1.12
C ASP A 270 2.64 -9.28 0.24
N HIS A 271 2.75 -10.53 0.71
CA HIS A 271 2.44 -11.73 -0.07
C HIS A 271 1.04 -12.32 0.16
N LYS A 272 0.02 -11.48 0.41
CA LYS A 272 -1.36 -11.97 0.51
C LYS A 272 -1.97 -12.17 -0.89
N THR A 273 -2.16 -13.42 -1.28
CA THR A 273 -2.58 -13.83 -2.64
C THR A 273 -4.09 -13.98 -2.82
N LEU A 274 -4.84 -14.20 -1.74
CA LEU A 274 -6.29 -14.41 -1.79
C LEU A 274 -7.03 -13.33 -1.00
N TYR A 275 -7.85 -12.55 -1.71
CA TYR A 275 -8.64 -11.45 -1.14
C TYR A 275 -10.09 -11.40 -1.62
N PHE A 276 -10.42 -11.97 -2.80
CA PHE A 276 -11.81 -12.07 -3.27
C PHE A 276 -12.45 -13.45 -3.00
N ASP A 277 -11.68 -14.53 -3.18
CA ASP A 277 -12.14 -15.89 -2.90
C ASP A 277 -11.99 -16.22 -1.40
N VAL A 278 -12.99 -15.83 -0.62
CA VAL A 278 -13.02 -15.95 0.85
C VAL A 278 -13.82 -17.15 1.35
N GLU A 279 -14.65 -17.76 0.49
CA GLU A 279 -15.55 -18.84 0.89
C GLU A 279 -14.85 -20.07 1.51
N PRO A 280 -13.65 -20.48 1.03
CA PRO A 280 -12.93 -21.61 1.61
C PRO A 280 -12.33 -21.32 2.99
N PHE A 281 -12.48 -20.12 3.56
CA PHE A 281 -11.79 -19.70 4.77
C PHE A 281 -12.74 -19.44 5.96
N LEU A 282 -12.24 -19.74 7.15
CA LEU A 282 -12.72 -19.21 8.42
C LEU A 282 -11.77 -18.10 8.88
N PHE A 283 -12.33 -17.02 9.41
CA PHE A 283 -11.58 -15.88 9.93
C PHE A 283 -11.81 -15.80 11.44
N TYR A 284 -10.72 -15.67 12.18
CA TYR A 284 -10.73 -15.52 13.63
C TYR A 284 -10.28 -14.12 13.98
N ILE A 285 -11.20 -13.29 14.45
CA ILE A 285 -10.99 -11.86 14.65
C ILE A 285 -10.82 -11.62 16.14
N LEU A 286 -9.65 -11.13 16.53
CA LEU A 286 -9.35 -10.71 17.89
C LEU A 286 -9.81 -9.27 18.08
N CYS A 287 -10.61 -9.06 19.12
CA CYS A 287 -11.10 -7.75 19.50
C CYS A 287 -10.77 -7.41 20.95
N GLU A 288 -10.56 -6.12 21.20
CA GLU A 288 -10.66 -5.51 22.52
C GLU A 288 -12.08 -4.96 22.70
N VAL A 289 -12.71 -5.27 23.83
CA VAL A 289 -14.11 -4.95 24.12
C VAL A 289 -14.17 -3.88 25.20
N ASP A 290 -14.91 -2.82 24.93
CA ASP A 290 -15.22 -1.76 25.87
C ASP A 290 -16.75 -1.51 25.96
N LYS A 291 -17.15 -0.34 26.48
CA LYS A 291 -18.56 0.06 26.61
C LYS A 291 -19.24 0.42 25.27
N HIS A 292 -18.47 0.67 24.23
CA HIS A 292 -18.91 1.07 22.90
C HIS A 292 -19.01 -0.11 21.95
N GLY A 293 -18.14 -1.12 22.07
CA GLY A 293 -18.20 -2.32 21.25
C GLY A 293 -16.98 -3.23 21.35
N ALA A 294 -16.87 -4.15 20.39
CA ALA A 294 -15.71 -4.99 20.16
C ALA A 294 -14.88 -4.44 18.98
N HIS A 295 -13.73 -3.86 19.30
CA HIS A 295 -12.83 -3.18 18.39
C HIS A 295 -11.79 -4.14 17.83
N ILE A 296 -11.68 -4.25 16.51
CA ILE A 296 -10.73 -5.15 15.87
C ILE A 296 -9.27 -4.77 16.20
N VAL A 297 -8.49 -5.75 16.62
CA VAL A 297 -7.05 -5.61 16.93
C VAL A 297 -6.21 -6.39 15.92
N GLY A 298 -6.70 -7.55 15.50
CA GLY A 298 -6.02 -8.40 14.53
C GLY A 298 -6.86 -9.60 14.14
N TYR A 299 -6.38 -10.41 13.22
CA TYR A 299 -7.06 -11.63 12.82
C TYR A 299 -6.08 -12.67 12.28
N PHE A 300 -6.53 -13.91 12.20
CA PHE A 300 -5.92 -14.94 11.35
C PHE A 300 -6.99 -15.69 10.56
N SER A 301 -6.63 -16.19 9.38
CA SER A 301 -7.52 -17.00 8.54
C SER A 301 -7.07 -18.46 8.50
N ARG A 302 -8.01 -19.40 8.49
CA ARG A 302 -7.77 -20.83 8.36
C ARG A 302 -8.56 -21.38 7.18
N LYS A 303 -7.89 -22.10 6.28
CA LYS A 303 -8.57 -22.83 5.19
C LYS A 303 -9.43 -23.95 5.80
N LYS A 304 -10.66 -24.09 5.32
CA LYS A 304 -11.54 -25.21 5.65
C LYS A 304 -11.02 -26.47 4.99
N ASN A 305 -11.05 -27.57 5.73
CA ASN A 305 -10.83 -28.89 5.15
C ASN A 305 -12.10 -29.27 4.38
N LEU A 306 -12.13 -28.97 3.08
CA LEU A 306 -13.11 -29.56 2.16
C LEU A 306 -12.74 -31.04 2.03
N GLN A 307 -13.20 -31.89 2.95
CA GLN A 307 -13.26 -33.31 2.67
C GLN A 307 -14.19 -33.46 1.47
N MET A 308 -13.62 -33.90 0.34
CA MET A 308 -14.44 -34.40 -0.75
C MET A 308 -15.28 -35.51 -0.17
N VAL A 309 -16.60 -35.29 -0.11
CA VAL A 309 -17.55 -36.37 0.08
C VAL A 309 -17.42 -37.22 -1.18
N THR A 310 -16.54 -38.23 -1.14
CA THR A 310 -16.54 -39.30 -2.12
C THR A 310 -17.89 -39.99 -1.94
N MET A 311 -18.81 -39.74 -2.87
CA MET A 311 -20.08 -40.47 -2.96
C MET A 311 -19.83 -41.92 -3.35
#